data_AF-A0A6G2KXA6-F1
#
_entry.id   AF-A0A6G2KXA6-F1
#
_cell.length_a   1.000
_cell.length_b   1.000
_cell.length_c   1.000
_cell.angle_alpha   90.00
_cell.angle_beta   90.00
_cell.angle_gamma   90.00
#
_symmetry.space_group_name_H-M   'P 1'
#
loop_
_entity.id
_entity.type
_entity.pdbx_description
1 polymer ?
#
loop_
_entity_poly.entity_id
_entity_poly.type
_entity_poly.pdbx_seq_one_letter_code
_entity_poly.pdbx_strand_id
1 'polypeptide(L)'
;MSIPANIRNFITTQLDYYIEEIDTYLLVAKEHCGTESLDDAAYGVVLGCVYMGFINAYSTQSLSPNVDSITELHGIIKERAKDIRLSIRGSRQRCQV
;
A
#
# COMPACT_ATOMS: atom_id res chain seq x y z
N MET A 1 7.99 -9.89 18.50
CA MET A 1 6.60 -9.56 18.89
C MET A 1 5.85 -9.13 17.64
N SER A 2 4.70 -9.75 17.37
CA SER A 2 3.87 -9.48 16.18
C SER A 2 3.32 -8.03 16.18
N ILE A 3 2.67 -7.58 15.10
CA ILE A 3 2.06 -6.24 15.03
C ILE A 3 0.95 -6.13 16.10
N PRO A 4 0.91 -5.05 16.90
CA PRO A 4 -0.21 -4.76 17.79
C PRO A 4 -1.54 -4.67 17.05
N ALA A 5 -2.63 -5.16 17.65
CA ALA A 5 -3.94 -5.27 16.97
C ALA A 5 -4.48 -3.92 16.45
N ASN A 6 -4.26 -2.83 17.18
CA ASN A 6 -4.66 -1.49 16.74
C ASN A 6 -3.90 -1.04 15.49
N ILE A 7 -2.59 -1.28 15.44
CA ILE A 7 -1.75 -0.93 14.28
C ILE A 7 -2.10 -1.83 13.10
N ARG A 8 -2.31 -3.13 13.33
CA ARG A 8 -2.78 -4.07 12.31
C ARG A 8 -4.09 -3.61 11.70
N ASN A 9 -5.10 -3.27 12.52
CA ASN A 9 -6.39 -2.80 12.03
C ASN A 9 -6.26 -1.51 11.22
N PHE A 10 -5.44 -0.57 11.69
CA PHE A 10 -5.13 0.66 10.95
C PHE A 10 -4.56 0.37 9.56
N ILE A 11 -3.56 -0.52 9.45
CA ILE A 11 -2.95 -0.88 8.15
C ILE A 11 -3.95 -1.56 7.23
N THR A 12 -4.76 -2.47 7.74
CA THR A 12 -5.78 -3.15 6.94
C THR A 12 -6.78 -2.15 6.38
N THR A 13 -7.27 -1.23 7.21
CA THR A 13 -8.17 -0.15 6.76
C THR A 13 -7.49 0.80 5.77
N GLN A 14 -6.21 1.13 5.97
CA GLN A 14 -5.46 1.94 5.00
C GLN A 14 -5.32 1.23 3.65
N LEU A 15 -5.07 -0.09 3.65
CA LEU A 15 -5.01 -0.89 2.43
C LEU A 15 -6.34 -0.91 1.69
N ASP A 16 -7.45 -1.09 2.41
CA ASP A 16 -8.79 -1.04 1.84
C ASP A 16 -9.05 0.31 1.17
N TYR A 17 -8.74 1.40 1.88
CA TYR A 17 -8.86 2.76 1.36
C TYR A 17 -8.00 3.00 0.10
N TYR A 18 -6.75 2.54 0.09
CA TYR A 18 -5.87 2.72 -1.08
C TYR A 18 -6.34 1.93 -2.31
N ILE A 19 -6.99 0.78 -2.08
CA ILE A 19 -7.59 -0.04 -3.14
C ILE A 19 -8.84 0.63 -3.72
N GLU A 20 -9.65 1.28 -2.87
CA GLU A 20 -10.82 2.06 -3.30
C GLU A 20 -10.41 3.31 -4.09
N GLU A 21 -9.37 4.01 -3.64
CA GLU A 21 -8.86 5.26 -4.23
C GLU A 21 -7.70 5.04 -5.21
N ILE A 22 -7.65 3.87 -5.85
CA ILE A 22 -6.50 3.44 -6.65
C ILE A 22 -6.17 4.39 -7.82
N ASP A 23 -7.19 5.08 -8.34
CA ASP A 23 -7.08 6.03 -9.46
C ASP A 23 -6.11 7.17 -9.11
N THR A 24 -6.09 7.62 -7.85
CA THR A 24 -5.20 8.69 -7.37
C THR A 24 -3.73 8.26 -7.43
N TYR A 25 -3.42 7.05 -6.98
CA TYR A 25 -2.05 6.53 -6.98
C TYR A 25 -1.54 6.26 -8.40
N LEU A 26 -2.44 5.86 -9.29
CA LEU A 26 -2.13 5.69 -10.71
C LEU A 26 -1.79 7.03 -11.39
N LEU A 27 -2.52 8.09 -11.06
CA LEU A 27 -2.21 9.43 -11.57
C LEU A 27 -0.84 9.91 -11.09
N VAL A 28 -0.53 9.76 -9.80
CA VAL A 28 0.79 10.09 -9.24
C VAL A 28 1.90 9.33 -9.97
N ALA A 29 1.72 8.02 -10.17
CA ALA A 29 2.69 7.21 -10.90
C ALA A 29 2.86 7.68 -12.34
N LYS A 30 1.78 8.06 -13.04
CA LYS A 30 1.82 8.56 -14.41
C LYS A 30 2.54 9.89 -14.53
N GLU A 31 2.32 10.81 -13.60
CA GLU A 31 2.86 12.17 -13.66
C GLU A 31 4.33 12.23 -13.23
N HIS A 32 4.76 11.34 -12.33
CA HIS A 32 6.06 11.45 -11.67
C HIS A 32 7.00 10.27 -11.88
N CYS A 33 6.48 9.09 -12.25
CA CYS A 33 7.31 7.92 -12.51
C CYS A 33 7.41 7.74 -14.03
N GLY A 34 8.47 8.29 -14.65
CA GLY A 34 8.76 8.05 -16.06
C GLY A 34 9.19 6.60 -16.30
N THR A 35 8.23 5.66 -16.36
CA THR A 35 8.50 4.21 -16.36
C THR A 35 7.92 3.47 -17.56
N GLU A 36 8.48 2.29 -17.83
CA GLU A 36 7.99 1.32 -18.82
C GLU A 36 6.69 0.61 -18.39
N SER A 37 6.40 0.54 -17.09
CA SER A 37 5.22 -0.15 -16.52
C SER A 37 4.53 0.72 -15.48
N LEU A 38 3.51 1.46 -15.93
CA LEU A 38 2.67 2.27 -15.04
C LEU A 38 2.02 1.43 -13.93
N ASP A 39 1.67 0.17 -14.22
CA ASP A 39 1.07 -0.74 -13.24
C ASP A 39 2.02 -1.04 -12.07
N ASP A 40 3.28 -1.36 -12.37
CA ASP A 40 4.27 -1.66 -11.34
C ASP A 40 4.72 -0.40 -10.60
N ALA A 41 4.75 0.75 -11.29
CA ALA A 41 5.00 2.04 -10.65
C ALA A 41 3.88 2.39 -9.64
N ALA A 42 2.60 2.30 -10.05
CA ALA A 42 1.46 2.55 -9.18
C ALA A 42 1.43 1.56 -8.00
N TYR A 43 1.73 0.28 -8.24
CA TYR A 43 1.86 -0.72 -7.18
C TYR A 43 2.96 -0.32 -6.18
N GLY A 44 4.12 0.12 -6.67
CA GLY A 44 5.22 0.63 -5.85
C GLY A 44 4.83 1.84 -5.01
N VAL A 45 4.08 2.79 -5.59
CA VAL A 45 3.55 3.96 -4.86
C VAL A 45 2.64 3.51 -3.71
N VAL A 46 1.68 2.63 -3.97
CA VAL A 46 0.79 2.08 -2.93
C VAL A 46 1.60 1.40 -1.82
N LEU A 47 2.57 0.54 -2.18
CA LEU A 47 3.43 -0.10 -1.19
C LEU A 47 4.22 0.90 -0.34
N GLY A 48 4.76 1.94 -0.96
CA GLY A 48 5.46 3.02 -0.27
C GLY A 48 4.56 3.72 0.74
N CYS A 49 3.32 4.05 0.35
CA CYS A 49 2.33 4.66 1.24
C CYS A 49 1.97 3.73 2.42
N VAL A 50 1.74 2.44 2.18
CA VAL A 50 1.44 1.45 3.23
C VAL A 50 2.61 1.34 4.21
N TYR A 51 3.84 1.25 3.70
CA TYR A 51 5.04 1.15 4.54
C TYR A 51 5.22 2.42 5.38
N MET A 52 5.04 3.60 4.78
CA MET A 52 5.10 4.87 5.50
C MET A 52 4.01 4.96 6.59
N GLY A 53 2.78 4.54 6.27
CA GLY A 53 1.68 4.46 7.22
C GLY A 53 1.98 3.53 8.39
N PHE A 54 2.59 2.38 8.12
CA PHE A 54 3.06 1.44 9.14
C PHE A 54 4.09 2.09 10.07
N ILE A 55 5.16 2.70 9.54
CA ILE A 55 6.17 3.37 10.35
C ILE A 55 5.56 4.49 11.20
N ASN A 56 4.67 5.30 10.61
CA ASN A 56 3.99 6.39 11.31
C ASN A 56 3.07 5.87 12.44
N ALA A 57 2.36 4.77 12.24
CA ALA A 57 1.49 4.18 13.25
C ALA A 57 2.26 3.69 14.49
N TYR A 58 3.49 3.19 14.30
CA TYR A 58 4.41 2.89 15.41
C TYR A 58 4.95 4.17 16.06
N SER A 59 5.47 5.09 15.24
CA SER A 59 6.12 6.31 15.72
C SER A 59 5.19 7.19 16.56
N THR A 60 3.91 7.31 16.18
CA THR A 60 2.90 8.11 16.92
C THR A 60 2.62 7.56 18.32
N GLN A 61 2.90 6.28 18.56
CA GLN A 61 2.77 5.62 19.85
C GLN A 61 4.12 5.51 20.59
N SER A 62 5.16 6.19 20.10
CA SER A 62 6.54 6.06 20.61
C SER A 62 7.06 4.62 20.58
N LEU A 63 6.60 3.82 19.61
CA LEU A 63 7.04 2.45 19.38
C LEU A 63 7.95 2.39 18.15
N SER A 64 8.71 1.29 18.02
CA SER A 64 9.45 0.95 16.81
C SER A 64 9.09 -0.46 16.37
N PRO A 65 8.91 -0.70 15.06
CA PRO A 65 8.69 -2.05 14.55
C PRO A 65 9.94 -2.91 14.76
N ASN A 66 9.71 -4.20 15.00
CA ASN A 66 10.76 -5.22 15.04
C ASN A 66 10.66 -6.16 13.83
N VAL A 67 11.58 -7.12 13.72
CA VAL A 67 11.68 -8.05 12.58
C VAL A 67 10.38 -8.87 12.39
N ASP A 68 9.75 -9.32 13.47
CA ASP A 68 8.49 -10.08 13.39
C ASP A 68 7.36 -9.20 12.87
N SER A 69 7.25 -7.97 13.38
CA SER A 69 6.27 -6.97 12.91
C SER A 69 6.41 -6.67 11.42
N ILE A 70 7.65 -6.55 10.92
CA ILE A 70 7.93 -6.29 9.49
C ILE A 70 7.57 -7.53 8.65
N THR A 71 7.92 -8.72 9.14
CA THR A 71 7.59 -9.99 8.46
C THR A 71 6.09 -10.17 8.32
N GLU A 72 5.34 -9.84 9.37
CA GLU A 72 3.88 -9.88 9.35
C GLU A 72 3.28 -8.85 8.40
N LEU A 73 3.81 -7.62 8.35
CA LEU A 73 3.40 -6.61 7.37
C LEU A 73 3.57 -7.14 5.94
N HIS A 74 4.70 -7.78 5.64
CA HIS A 74 4.91 -8.40 4.33
C HIS A 74 3.87 -9.49 4.03
N GLY A 75 3.46 -10.25 5.04
CA GLY A 75 2.35 -11.21 4.92
C GLY A 75 1.04 -10.54 4.50
N ILE A 76 0.63 -9.49 5.22
CA ILE A 76 -0.58 -8.72 4.93
C ILE A 76 -0.54 -8.13 3.51
N ILE A 77 0.58 -7.51 3.13
CA ILE A 77 0.77 -6.94 1.79
C ILE A 77 0.67 -8.04 0.72
N LYS A 78 1.29 -9.20 0.95
CA LYS A 78 1.28 -10.32 0.00
C LYS A 78 -0.13 -10.88 -0.20
N GLU A 79 -0.92 -10.97 0.86
CA GLU A 79 -2.33 -11.39 0.79
C GLU A 79 -3.17 -10.43 -0.05
N ARG A 80 -2.93 -9.12 0.08
CA ARG A 80 -3.67 -8.06 -0.66
C ARG A 80 -3.08 -7.73 -2.03
N ALA A 81 -1.92 -8.27 -2.38
CA ALA A 81 -1.21 -7.92 -3.60
C ALA A 81 -2.04 -8.15 -4.88
N LYS A 82 -2.85 -9.22 -4.90
CA LYS A 82 -3.73 -9.52 -6.03
C LYS A 82 -4.82 -8.46 -6.19
N ASP A 83 -5.45 -8.05 -5.09
CA ASP A 83 -6.54 -7.05 -5.10
C ASP A 83 -6.01 -5.70 -5.59
N ILE A 84 -4.86 -5.26 -5.06
CA ILE A 84 -4.22 -4.00 -5.49
C ILE A 84 -3.96 -4.03 -7.00
N ARG A 85 -3.36 -5.11 -7.52
CA ARG A 85 -3.06 -5.22 -8.95
C ARG A 85 -4.31 -5.27 -9.83
N LEU A 86 -5.38 -5.93 -9.36
CA LEU A 86 -6.65 -5.95 -10.07
C LEU A 86 -7.30 -4.56 -10.11
N SER A 87 -7.30 -3.84 -8.99
CA SER A 87 -7.82 -2.48 -8.92
C SER A 87 -7.04 -1.52 -9.83
N ILE A 88 -5.71 -1.61 -9.86
CA ILE A 88 -4.86 -0.83 -10.77
C ILE A 88 -5.28 -1.07 -12.23
N ARG A 89 -5.39 -2.34 -12.65
CA ARG A 89 -5.76 -2.68 -14.02
C ARG A 89 -7.18 -2.25 -14.37
N GLY A 90 -8.11 -2.42 -13.43
CA GLY A 90 -9.51 -1.97 -13.60
C GLY A 90 -9.60 -0.45 -13.73
N SER A 91 -8.82 0.29 -12.94
CA SER A 91 -8.69 1.74 -13.02
C SER A 91 -8.20 2.21 -14.38
N ARG A 92 -7.11 1.64 -14.90
CA ARG A 92 -6.58 1.97 -16.23
C ARG A 92 -7.61 1.83 -17.34
N GLN A 93 -8.39 0.76 -17.30
CA GLN A 93 -9.44 0.50 -18.28
C GLN A 93 -10.58 1.54 -18.22
N ARG A 94 -10.91 2.04 -17.02
CA ARG A 94 -11.94 3.07 -16.82
C ARG A 94 -11.46 4.48 -17.18
N CYS A 95 -10.21 4.81 -16.84
CA CYS A 95 -9.66 6.16 -16.94
C CYS A 95 -8.84 6.43 -18.22
N GLN A 96 -8.72 5.44 -19.13
CA GLN A 96 -7.96 5.53 -20.39
C GLN A 96 -6.52 6.04 -20.22
N VAL A 97 -5.86 5.58 -19.16
CA VAL A 97 -4.46 5.88 -18.80
C VAL A 97 -3.62 4.62 -18.80
#